data_AF-A0ABD1WJW1-F1
#
_entry.id   AF-A0ABD1WJW1-F1
#
_cell.length_a   1.000
_cell.length_b   1.000
_cell.length_c   1.000
_cell.angle_alpha   90.00
_cell.angle_beta   90.00
_cell.angle_gamma   90.00
#
_symmetry.space_group_name_H-M   'P 1'
#
loop_
_entity.id
_entity.type
_entity.pdbx_description
1 polymer ?
#
loop_
_entity_poly.entity_id
_entity_poly.type
_entity_poly.pdbx_seq_one_letter_code
_entity_poly.pdbx_strand_id
1 'polypeptide(L)'
;MKQVAETAPPPVNLHNFQGSVQNGQSQEQEMLNMVAPFKSFTAMLTEVDNSMLTTNVQHQSDQIDQIINTHYENLRRLLAGMWGKHYYTLQCAAEERVAKKLKQQEMELMEMAHQNKELEEMLSHFKAEAHTLSGRLKSSEQLATSLRAALCTALSARPYPERPEADAESSFVDPEQDFSVKLECKVCERRLATVMLWPCCHVCVCTYCEAATKSCPVCRTLATTSVHVHLPLN
;
A
#
# COMPACT_ATOMS: atom_id res chain seq x y z
N MET A 1 -5.04 2.60 -12.50
CA MET A 1 -4.28 3.41 -11.52
C MET A 1 -4.77 4.84 -11.62
N LYS A 2 -5.53 5.31 -10.61
CA LYS A 2 -6.09 6.66 -10.57
C LYS A 2 -4.98 7.62 -10.10
N GLN A 3 -4.65 8.62 -10.91
CA GLN A 3 -3.75 9.71 -10.54
C GLN A 3 -4.44 10.59 -9.51
N VAL A 4 -3.78 10.80 -8.37
CA VAL A 4 -4.19 11.78 -7.36
C VAL A 4 -3.49 13.10 -7.73
N ALA A 5 -4.28 14.10 -8.10
CA ALA A 5 -3.80 15.43 -8.42
C ALA A 5 -3.45 16.16 -7.12
N GLU A 6 -2.19 16.55 -6.99
CA GLU A 6 -1.64 17.31 -5.87
C GLU A 6 -1.86 18.81 -6.16
N THR A 7 -2.80 19.43 -5.46
CA THR A 7 -3.07 20.87 -5.56
C THR A 7 -2.15 21.65 -4.64
N ALA A 8 -1.21 22.41 -5.21
CA ALA A 8 -0.38 23.35 -4.47
C ALA A 8 -1.20 24.56 -3.96
N PRO A 9 -0.94 25.09 -2.75
CA PRO A 9 -1.57 26.31 -2.25
C PRO A 9 -1.00 27.56 -2.95
N PRO A 10 -1.79 28.64 -3.10
CA PRO A 10 -1.35 29.85 -3.79
C PRO A 10 -0.30 30.62 -2.98
N PRO A 11 0.58 31.39 -3.64
CA PRO A 11 1.62 32.16 -2.96
C PRO A 11 1.00 33.33 -2.16
N VAL A 12 1.44 33.48 -0.91
CA VAL A 12 1.08 34.61 -0.05
C VAL A 12 1.87 35.84 -0.51
N ASN A 13 1.13 36.89 -0.89
CA ASN A 13 1.69 38.10 -1.47
C ASN A 13 2.13 39.07 -0.34
N LEU A 14 3.43 39.10 -0.03
CA LEU A 14 4.01 39.92 1.04
C LEU A 14 4.13 41.43 0.72
N HIS A 15 3.74 41.89 -0.46
CA HIS A 15 3.95 43.29 -0.89
C HIS A 15 2.88 44.30 -0.44
N ASN A 16 1.76 43.84 0.14
CA ASN A 16 0.63 44.74 0.44
C ASN A 16 0.62 45.32 1.87
N PHE A 17 1.65 45.07 2.68
CA PHE A 17 1.72 45.54 4.08
C PHE A 17 2.56 46.82 4.28
N GLN A 18 3.28 47.30 3.25
CA GLN A 18 4.12 48.50 3.35
C GLN A 18 3.38 49.81 3.02
N GLY A 19 2.24 49.76 2.32
CA GLY A 19 1.48 50.95 1.92
C GLY A 19 0.64 51.60 3.03
N SER A 20 0.28 50.84 4.08
CA SER A 20 -0.58 51.31 5.18
C SER A 20 0.18 51.90 6.37
N VAL A 21 1.48 51.64 6.48
CA VAL A 21 2.30 52.08 7.63
C VAL A 21 2.74 53.55 7.50
N GLN A 22 2.93 54.06 6.28
CA GLN A 22 3.41 55.43 6.08
C GLN A 22 2.32 56.50 6.28
N ASN A 23 1.03 56.15 6.12
CA ASN A 23 -0.06 57.12 6.25
C ASN A 23 -0.57 57.31 7.69
N GLY A 24 -0.19 56.41 8.62
CA GLY A 24 -0.55 56.51 10.04
C GLY A 24 0.40 57.38 10.88
N GLN A 25 1.66 57.50 10.48
CA GLN A 25 2.68 58.22 11.25
C GLN A 25 2.49 59.74 11.23
N SER A 26 1.99 60.31 10.13
CA SER A 26 1.73 61.75 10.03
C SER A 26 0.60 62.23 10.95
N GLN A 27 -0.40 61.37 11.22
CA GLN A 27 -1.58 61.72 12.01
C GLN A 27 -1.37 61.56 13.53
N GLU A 28 -0.51 60.61 13.95
CA GLU A 28 -0.11 60.48 15.37
C GLU A 28 0.77 61.66 15.83
N GLN A 29 1.63 62.19 14.96
CA GLN A 29 2.47 63.36 15.27
C GLN A 29 1.68 64.67 15.36
N GLU A 30 0.59 64.83 14.60
CA GLU A 30 -0.31 65.99 14.70
C GLU A 30 -1.17 65.96 15.98
N MET A 31 -1.51 64.79 16.51
CA MET A 31 -2.22 64.68 17.80
C MET A 31 -1.34 64.98 19.01
N LEU A 32 -0.04 64.67 18.95
CA LEU A 32 0.90 64.92 20.06
C LEU A 32 1.25 66.41 20.25
N ASN A 33 1.06 67.24 19.21
CA ASN A 33 1.29 68.68 19.27
C ASN A 33 0.10 69.51 19.81
N MET A 34 -1.03 68.87 20.13
CA MET A 34 -2.23 69.55 20.66
C MET A 34 -2.41 69.41 22.19
N VAL A 35 -1.51 68.69 22.88
CA VAL A 35 -1.55 68.52 24.35
C VAL A 35 -0.48 69.37 25.05
N ALA A 36 -0.37 70.64 24.66
CA ALA A 36 0.29 71.65 25.48
C ALA A 36 -0.72 72.75 25.82
N PRO A 37 -1.38 72.61 26.97
CA PRO A 37 -1.30 73.70 27.93
C PRO A 37 -1.34 73.19 29.36
N PHE A 38 -0.20 72.77 29.91
CA PHE A 38 -0.02 72.85 31.35
C PHE A 38 1.31 73.52 31.62
N LYS A 39 1.23 74.81 31.96
CA LYS A 39 2.32 75.48 32.68
C LYS A 39 2.55 74.65 33.94
N SER A 40 3.68 73.94 33.99
CA SER A 40 4.03 73.05 35.09
C SER A 40 3.98 73.81 36.41
N PHE A 41 3.34 73.21 37.42
CA PHE A 41 3.23 73.71 38.79
C PHE A 41 4.61 74.09 39.39
N THR A 42 5.67 73.48 38.86
CA THR A 42 7.08 73.76 39.16
C THR A 42 7.49 75.21 38.90
N ALA A 43 6.86 75.91 37.95
CA ALA A 43 7.19 77.30 37.60
C ALA A 43 6.66 78.34 38.60
N MET A 44 5.76 77.97 39.52
CA MET A 44 5.23 78.90 40.54
C MET A 44 5.96 78.81 41.88
N LEU A 45 6.80 77.79 42.09
CA LEU A 45 7.51 77.61 43.36
C LEU A 45 8.86 78.35 43.40
N THR A 46 9.25 79.04 42.32
CA THR A 46 10.62 79.51 42.14
C THR A 46 10.98 80.87 42.78
N GLU A 47 10.23 81.39 43.76
CA GLU A 47 10.55 82.69 44.40
C GLU A 47 11.16 82.60 45.82
N VAL A 48 11.44 81.40 46.37
CA VAL A 48 12.12 81.25 47.67
C VAL A 48 13.21 80.19 47.56
N ASP A 49 14.41 80.50 48.07
CA ASP A 49 15.69 79.74 48.03
C ASP A 49 15.57 78.30 47.48
N ASN A 50 15.47 78.22 46.14
CA ASN A 50 15.00 77.04 45.42
C ASN A 50 15.94 75.88 45.43
N SER A 51 17.23 76.09 45.66
CA SER A 51 18.24 75.10 45.32
C SER A 51 18.04 73.81 46.12
N MET A 52 17.72 73.91 47.42
CA MET A 52 17.53 72.75 48.29
C MET A 52 16.21 72.01 48.03
N LEU A 53 15.13 72.74 47.74
CA LEU A 53 13.82 72.13 47.43
C LEU A 53 13.84 71.46 46.05
N THR A 54 14.42 72.13 45.04
CA THR A 54 14.61 71.57 43.70
C THR A 54 15.52 70.34 43.73
N THR A 55 16.60 70.32 44.52
CA THR A 55 17.44 69.12 44.66
C THR A 55 16.71 67.94 45.31
N ASN A 56 15.84 68.19 46.31
CA ASN A 56 15.05 67.12 46.94
C ASN A 56 13.98 66.57 45.98
N VAL A 57 13.32 67.43 45.21
CA VAL A 57 12.35 67.02 44.19
C VAL A 57 13.04 66.24 43.06
N GLN A 58 14.23 66.70 42.62
CA GLN A 58 15.02 66.00 41.60
C GLN A 58 15.44 64.61 42.10
N HIS A 59 15.97 64.54 43.32
CA HIS A 59 16.36 63.28 43.95
C HIS A 59 15.18 62.31 44.12
N GLN A 60 14.00 62.80 44.50
CA GLN A 60 12.81 61.96 44.56
C GLN A 60 12.36 61.47 43.18
N SER A 61 12.49 62.31 42.14
CA SER A 61 12.24 61.89 40.76
C SER A 61 13.19 60.77 40.33
N ASP A 62 14.49 60.94 40.58
CA ASP A 62 15.51 59.94 40.24
C ASP A 62 15.28 58.62 40.97
N GLN A 63 14.83 58.66 42.22
CA GLN A 63 14.46 57.47 42.99
C GLN A 63 13.24 56.75 42.38
N ILE A 64 12.22 57.49 41.96
CA ILE A 64 11.05 56.93 41.30
C ILE A 64 11.45 56.28 39.97
N ASP A 65 12.27 56.96 39.17
CA ASP A 65 12.77 56.45 37.89
C ASP A 65 13.63 55.20 38.09
N GLN A 66 14.48 55.15 39.12
CA GLN A 66 15.28 53.97 39.44
C GLN A 66 14.39 52.77 39.82
N ILE A 67 13.33 53.00 40.61
CA ILE A 67 12.36 51.97 40.97
C ILE A 67 11.62 51.47 39.73
N ILE A 68 11.09 52.39 38.90
CA ILE A 68 10.38 52.06 37.65
C ILE A 68 11.28 51.22 36.72
N ASN A 69 12.52 51.67 36.50
CA ASN A 69 13.47 50.96 35.65
C ASN A 69 13.82 49.57 36.21
N THR A 70 13.97 49.44 37.53
CA THR A 70 14.24 48.16 38.17
C THR A 70 13.07 47.19 37.98
N HIS A 71 11.83 47.65 38.16
CA HIS A 71 10.64 46.83 37.93
C HIS A 71 10.46 46.48 36.45
N TYR A 72 10.70 47.43 35.55
CA TYR A 72 10.67 47.20 34.10
C TYR A 72 11.67 46.12 33.69
N GLU A 73 12.93 46.21 34.11
CA GLU A 73 13.94 45.22 33.77
C GLU A 73 13.67 43.84 34.39
N ASN A 74 13.10 43.80 35.60
CA ASN A 74 12.69 42.54 36.21
C ASN A 74 11.54 41.89 35.42
N LEU A 75 10.53 42.67 35.02
CA LEU A 75 9.43 42.18 34.20
C LEU A 75 9.93 41.71 32.82
N ARG A 76 10.80 42.50 32.17
CA ARG A 76 11.41 42.17 30.88
C ARG A 76 12.15 40.84 30.94
N ARG A 77 12.95 40.62 31.99
CA ARG A 77 13.73 39.40 32.19
C ARG A 77 12.84 38.19 32.48
N LEU A 78 11.80 38.35 33.31
CA LEU A 78 10.84 37.28 33.61
C LEU A 78 10.07 36.86 32.35
N LEU A 79 9.58 37.83 31.58
CA LEU A 79 8.91 37.57 30.31
C LEU A 79 9.87 36.87 29.35
N ALA A 80 11.06 37.40 29.09
CA ALA A 80 12.03 36.77 28.20
C ALA A 80 12.35 35.32 28.61
N GLY A 81 12.53 35.06 29.92
CA GLY A 81 12.75 33.72 30.45
C GLY A 81 11.54 32.78 30.27
N MET A 82 10.32 33.27 30.52
CA MET A 82 9.09 32.50 30.33
C MET A 82 8.86 32.17 28.84
N TRP A 83 9.00 33.18 27.97
CA TRP A 83 8.87 33.05 26.52
C TRP A 83 9.89 32.05 25.96
N GLY A 84 11.17 32.17 26.34
CA GLY A 84 12.21 31.23 25.90
C GLY A 84 11.92 29.79 26.31
N LYS A 85 11.49 29.56 27.55
CA LYS A 85 11.11 28.23 28.04
C LYS A 85 9.90 27.66 27.31
N HIS A 86 8.83 28.44 27.16
CA HIS A 86 7.62 27.98 26.45
C HIS A 86 7.89 27.69 24.98
N TYR A 87 8.62 28.57 24.30
CA TYR A 87 9.00 28.38 22.90
C TYR A 87 9.83 27.12 22.72
N TYR A 88 10.87 26.91 23.54
CA TYR A 88 11.70 25.71 23.50
C TYR A 88 10.89 24.43 23.71
N THR A 89 10.03 24.38 24.74
CA THR A 89 9.20 23.21 25.01
C THR A 89 8.26 22.89 23.84
N LEU A 90 7.62 23.92 23.25
CA LEU A 90 6.75 23.74 22.09
C LEU A 90 7.53 23.24 20.87
N GLN A 91 8.73 23.79 20.65
CA GLN A 91 9.61 23.38 19.57
C GLN A 91 10.02 21.91 19.73
N CYS A 92 10.54 21.51 20.89
CA CYS A 92 10.92 20.12 21.15
C CYS A 92 9.74 19.15 20.98
N ALA A 93 8.55 19.53 21.46
CA ALA A 93 7.35 18.70 21.29
C ALA A 93 6.93 18.57 19.82
N ALA A 94 7.08 19.62 19.00
CA ALA A 94 6.83 19.57 17.57
C ALA A 94 7.87 18.71 16.84
N GLU A 95 9.16 18.90 17.14
CA GLU A 95 10.27 18.11 16.59
C GLU A 95 10.14 16.63 16.94
N GLU A 96 9.80 16.29 18.19
CA GLU A 96 9.62 14.90 18.62
C GLU A 96 8.45 14.23 17.87
N ARG A 97 7.34 14.93 17.66
CA ARG A 97 6.20 14.41 16.88
C ARG A 97 6.59 14.14 15.43
N VAL A 98 7.30 15.08 14.80
CA VAL A 98 7.79 14.91 13.42
C VAL A 98 8.79 13.75 13.35
N ALA A 99 9.75 13.68 14.27
CA ALA A 99 10.75 12.61 14.32
C ALA A 99 10.12 11.23 14.51
N LYS A 100 9.12 11.09 15.40
CA LYS A 100 8.37 9.84 15.57
C LYS A 100 7.62 9.46 14.31
N LYS A 101 6.95 10.42 13.66
CA LYS A 101 6.18 10.14 12.44
C LYS A 101 7.10 9.76 11.28
N LEU A 102 8.25 10.41 11.15
CA LEU A 102 9.25 10.10 10.13
C LEU A 102 9.84 8.70 10.33
N LYS A 103 10.21 8.34 11.56
CA LYS A 103 10.68 6.98 11.87
C LYS A 103 9.63 5.90 11.56
N GLN A 104 8.36 6.17 11.89
CA GLN A 104 7.27 5.26 11.55
C GLN A 104 7.13 5.07 10.04
N GLN A 105 7.17 6.17 9.28
CA GLN A 105 7.10 6.11 7.82
C GLN A 105 8.33 5.42 7.21
N GLU A 106 9.52 5.61 7.77
CA GLU A 106 10.73 4.93 7.33
C GLU A 106 10.63 3.41 7.53
N MET A 107 10.13 2.95 8.68
CA MET A 107 9.89 1.52 8.92
C MET A 107 8.84 0.94 7.96
N GLU A 108 7.75 1.67 7.71
CA GLU A 108 6.72 1.27 6.73
C GLU A 108 7.32 1.16 5.32
N LEU A 109 8.19 2.11 4.92
CA LEU A 109 8.89 2.05 3.63
C LEU A 109 9.86 0.87 3.55
N MET A 110 10.60 0.58 4.62
CA MET A 110 11.50 -0.59 4.66
C MET A 110 10.74 -1.90 4.52
N GLU A 111 9.60 -2.05 5.20
CA GLU A 111 8.75 -3.23 5.11
C GLU A 111 8.20 -3.41 3.68
N MET A 112 7.67 -2.35 3.08
CA MET A 112 7.17 -2.40 1.70
C MET A 112 8.29 -2.69 0.70
N ALA A 113 9.49 -2.14 0.91
CA ALA A 113 10.66 -2.43 0.09
C ALA A 113 11.11 -3.89 0.20
N HIS A 114 11.06 -4.47 1.41
CA HIS A 114 11.34 -5.88 1.64
C HIS A 114 10.34 -6.77 0.90
N GLN A 115 9.04 -6.53 1.08
CA GLN A 115 7.99 -7.28 0.39
C GLN A 115 8.10 -7.16 -1.13
N ASN A 116 8.40 -5.96 -1.64
CA ASN A 116 8.60 -5.76 -3.07
C ASN A 116 9.78 -6.58 -3.60
N LYS A 117 10.89 -6.63 -2.85
CA LYS A 117 12.05 -7.46 -3.20
C LYS A 117 11.72 -8.95 -3.23
N GLU A 118 11.01 -9.46 -2.21
CA GLU A 118 10.58 -10.87 -2.20
C GLU A 118 9.68 -11.21 -3.39
N LEU A 119 8.75 -10.31 -3.73
CA LEU A 119 7.88 -10.48 -4.90
C LEU A 119 8.68 -10.47 -6.21
N GLU A 120 9.66 -9.57 -6.36
CA GLU A 120 10.55 -9.52 -7.53
C GLU A 120 11.40 -10.79 -7.67
N GLU A 121 11.92 -11.33 -6.56
CA GLU A 121 12.67 -12.59 -6.53
C GLU A 121 11.79 -13.78 -6.94
N MET A 122 10.57 -13.87 -6.40
CA MET A 122 9.61 -14.90 -6.80
C MET A 122 9.21 -14.80 -8.27
N LEU A 123 8.97 -13.59 -8.77
CA LEU A 123 8.67 -13.36 -10.19
C LEU A 123 9.84 -13.77 -11.08
N SER A 124 11.07 -13.47 -10.68
CA SER A 124 12.28 -13.91 -11.38
C SER A 124 12.39 -15.44 -11.42
N HIS A 125 12.14 -16.10 -10.27
CA HIS A 125 12.15 -17.56 -10.17
C HIS A 125 11.13 -18.21 -11.11
N PHE A 126 9.86 -17.80 -11.06
CA PHE A 126 8.82 -18.34 -11.93
C PHE A 126 9.07 -18.02 -13.41
N LYS A 127 9.64 -16.84 -13.73
CA LYS A 127 10.06 -16.55 -15.10
C LYS A 127 11.12 -17.52 -15.60
N ALA A 128 12.15 -17.80 -14.80
CA ALA A 128 13.21 -18.74 -15.16
C ALA A 128 12.67 -20.17 -15.33
N GLU A 129 11.76 -20.61 -14.46
CA GLU A 129 11.11 -21.91 -14.55
C GLU A 129 10.25 -22.01 -15.83
N ALA A 130 9.43 -21.00 -16.12
CA ALA A 130 8.62 -20.94 -17.34
C ALA A 130 9.49 -20.98 -18.60
N HIS A 131 10.63 -20.28 -18.63
CA HIS A 131 11.57 -20.34 -19.74
C HIS A 131 12.17 -21.74 -19.92
N THR A 132 12.55 -22.40 -18.82
CA THR A 132 13.11 -23.76 -18.84
C THR A 132 12.08 -24.76 -19.36
N LEU A 133 10.84 -24.70 -18.86
CA LEU A 133 9.74 -25.56 -19.32
C LEU A 133 9.40 -25.30 -20.79
N SER A 134 9.37 -24.03 -21.22
CA SER A 134 9.18 -23.68 -22.63
C SER A 134 10.29 -24.25 -23.52
N GLY A 135 11.55 -24.19 -23.07
CA GLY A 135 12.67 -24.80 -23.76
C GLY A 135 12.50 -26.32 -23.93
N ARG A 136 12.11 -27.01 -22.86
CA ARG A 136 11.83 -28.46 -22.89
C ARG A 136 10.67 -28.82 -23.82
N LEU A 137 9.59 -28.04 -23.81
CA LEU A 137 8.47 -28.23 -24.72
C LEU A 137 8.93 -28.11 -26.18
N LYS A 138 9.68 -27.05 -26.51
CA LYS A 138 10.20 -26.82 -27.87
C LYS A 138 11.13 -27.95 -28.33
N SER A 139 12.04 -28.42 -27.48
CA SER A 139 12.91 -29.55 -27.84
C SER A 139 12.09 -30.83 -28.04
N SER A 140 11.09 -31.09 -27.20
CA SER A 140 10.18 -32.23 -27.35
C SER A 140 9.36 -32.13 -28.65
N GLU A 141 8.89 -30.93 -28.99
CA GLU A 141 8.17 -30.66 -30.22
C GLU A 141 9.05 -30.90 -31.45
N GLN A 142 10.30 -30.41 -31.44
CA GLN A 142 11.29 -30.65 -32.49
C GLN A 142 11.63 -32.14 -32.66
N LEU A 143 11.75 -32.88 -31.56
CA LEU A 143 11.95 -34.33 -31.62
C LEU A 143 10.73 -35.02 -32.25
N ALA A 144 9.52 -34.63 -31.87
CA ALA A 144 8.29 -35.18 -32.41
C ALA A 144 8.11 -34.85 -33.91
N THR A 145 8.42 -33.63 -34.34
CA THR A 145 8.36 -33.24 -35.76
C THR A 145 9.39 -34.00 -36.59
N SER A 146 10.62 -34.14 -36.09
CA SER A 146 11.69 -34.90 -36.75
C SER A 146 11.31 -36.38 -36.90
N LEU A 147 10.79 -36.99 -35.83
CA LEU A 147 10.33 -38.38 -35.86
C LEU A 147 9.18 -38.57 -36.85
N ARG A 148 8.19 -37.66 -36.85
CA ARG A 148 7.09 -37.68 -37.83
C ARG A 148 7.62 -37.61 -39.27
N ALA A 149 8.55 -36.71 -39.56
CA ALA A 149 9.15 -36.59 -40.88
C ALA A 149 9.90 -37.87 -41.29
N ALA A 150 10.70 -38.44 -40.39
CA ALA A 150 11.43 -39.68 -40.64
C ALA A 150 10.49 -40.85 -40.95
N LEU A 151 9.36 -40.98 -40.21
CA LEU A 151 8.35 -41.99 -40.48
C LEU A 151 7.67 -41.79 -41.84
N CYS A 152 7.31 -40.55 -42.21
CA CYS A 152 6.76 -40.26 -43.54
C CYS A 152 7.72 -40.71 -44.65
N THR A 153 9.02 -40.37 -44.55
CA THR A 153 10.03 -40.80 -45.52
C THR A 153 10.16 -42.33 -45.58
N ALA A 154 10.20 -43.02 -44.43
CA ALA A 154 10.30 -44.48 -44.38
C ALA A 154 9.07 -45.18 -44.99
N LEU A 155 7.88 -44.63 -44.78
CA LEU A 155 6.64 -45.14 -45.40
C LEU A 155 6.64 -44.91 -46.91
N SER A 156 7.09 -43.75 -47.39
CA SER A 156 7.20 -43.47 -48.84
C SER A 156 8.30 -44.26 -49.55
N ALA A 157 9.36 -44.68 -48.84
CA ALA A 157 10.46 -45.46 -49.39
C ALA A 157 10.18 -46.97 -49.45
N ARG A 158 9.04 -47.46 -48.93
CA ARG A 158 8.64 -48.87 -49.08
C ARG A 158 8.32 -49.16 -50.55
N PRO A 159 9.03 -50.11 -51.21
CA PRO A 159 8.58 -50.66 -52.48
C PRO A 159 7.34 -51.52 -52.17
N TYR A 160 6.17 -51.12 -52.66
CA TYR A 160 4.99 -51.99 -52.69
C TYR A 160 5.21 -53.05 -53.77
N PRO A 161 5.20 -54.37 -53.47
CA PRO A 161 4.60 -55.31 -54.39
C PRO A 161 3.09 -55.26 -54.17
N GLU A 162 2.33 -55.01 -55.23
CA GLU A 162 0.88 -55.20 -55.24
C GLU A 162 0.54 -56.60 -54.69
N ARG A 163 -0.23 -56.65 -53.60
CA ARG A 163 -1.08 -57.79 -53.28
C ARG A 163 -2.42 -57.30 -52.72
N PRO A 164 -3.53 -57.96 -53.07
CA PRO A 164 -4.87 -57.45 -52.80
C PRO A 164 -5.22 -57.58 -51.32
N GLU A 165 -5.77 -56.48 -50.80
CA GLU A 165 -6.88 -56.41 -49.84
C GLU A 165 -7.00 -57.57 -48.83
N ALA A 166 -6.43 -57.34 -47.64
CA ALA A 166 -6.95 -57.90 -46.40
C ALA A 166 -6.89 -56.80 -45.35
N ASP A 167 -8.01 -56.09 -45.28
CA ASP A 167 -8.51 -55.25 -44.19
C ASP A 167 -7.67 -55.32 -42.90
N ALA A 168 -6.82 -54.32 -42.70
CA ALA A 168 -6.44 -53.91 -41.37
C ALA A 168 -7.61 -53.09 -40.85
N GLU A 169 -8.47 -53.69 -40.02
CA GLU A 169 -9.55 -53.03 -39.29
C GLU A 169 -8.98 -51.86 -38.46
N SER A 170 -8.84 -50.71 -39.12
CA SER A 170 -8.75 -49.42 -38.47
C SER A 170 -10.16 -49.14 -37.96
N SER A 171 -10.37 -49.24 -36.64
CA SER A 171 -11.63 -48.86 -36.02
C SER A 171 -11.84 -47.35 -36.18
N PHE A 172 -12.37 -46.94 -37.32
CA PHE A 172 -12.98 -45.63 -37.47
C PHE A 172 -14.26 -45.66 -36.63
N VAL A 173 -14.21 -45.06 -35.45
CA VAL A 173 -15.39 -44.93 -34.60
C VAL A 173 -16.27 -43.82 -35.19
N ASP A 174 -17.43 -44.22 -35.70
CA ASP A 174 -18.49 -43.31 -36.15
C ASP A 174 -19.00 -42.50 -34.94
N PRO A 175 -18.94 -41.15 -34.96
CA PRO A 175 -19.39 -40.30 -33.86
C PRO A 175 -20.90 -40.33 -33.61
N GLU A 176 -21.69 -40.97 -34.48
CA GLU A 176 -23.15 -41.10 -34.32
C GLU A 176 -23.62 -42.45 -33.77
N GLN A 177 -22.71 -43.37 -33.43
CA GLN A 177 -23.07 -44.56 -32.68
C GLN A 177 -23.44 -44.19 -31.24
N ASP A 178 -24.69 -44.45 -30.87
CA ASP A 178 -25.18 -44.35 -29.50
C ASP A 178 -24.45 -45.38 -28.62
N PHE A 179 -23.25 -45.00 -28.17
CA PHE A 179 -22.53 -45.70 -27.12
C PHE A 179 -23.27 -45.46 -25.83
N SER A 180 -24.38 -46.17 -25.64
CA SER A 180 -24.90 -46.48 -24.32
C SER A 180 -23.82 -47.29 -23.58
N VAL A 181 -22.77 -46.62 -23.10
CA VAL A 181 -21.77 -47.19 -22.22
C VAL A 181 -22.54 -47.62 -21.00
N LYS A 182 -22.77 -48.93 -20.89
CA LYS A 182 -23.59 -49.53 -19.84
C LYS A 182 -22.84 -49.43 -18.52
N LEU A 183 -22.91 -48.25 -17.90
CA LEU A 183 -22.22 -47.94 -16.66
C LEU A 183 -23.02 -48.53 -15.49
N GLU A 184 -23.02 -49.85 -15.36
CA GLU A 184 -23.75 -50.55 -14.29
C GLU A 184 -22.91 -50.68 -13.01
N CYS A 185 -23.58 -50.52 -11.87
CA CYS A 185 -23.02 -50.75 -10.55
C CYS A 185 -22.52 -52.20 -10.44
N LYS A 186 -21.23 -52.39 -10.21
CA LYS A 186 -20.58 -53.70 -10.09
C LYS A 186 -20.90 -54.47 -8.81
N VAL A 187 -21.79 -53.94 -7.96
CA VAL A 187 -22.24 -54.58 -6.72
C VAL A 187 -23.66 -55.12 -6.84
N CYS A 188 -24.58 -54.32 -7.39
CA CYS A 188 -25.99 -54.72 -7.50
C CYS A 188 -26.46 -54.97 -8.93
N GLU A 189 -25.72 -54.51 -9.94
CA GLU A 189 -25.98 -54.64 -11.38
C GLU A 189 -27.37 -54.14 -11.83
N ARG A 190 -28.08 -53.42 -10.97
CA ARG A 190 -29.45 -52.92 -11.20
C ARG A 190 -29.52 -51.43 -11.48
N ARG A 191 -28.48 -50.70 -11.08
CA ARG A 191 -28.44 -49.24 -11.08
C ARG A 191 -27.17 -48.77 -11.75
N LEU A 192 -27.21 -47.54 -12.27
CA LEU A 192 -26.04 -46.92 -12.87
C LEU A 192 -24.95 -46.70 -11.80
N ALA A 193 -23.71 -46.93 -12.19
CA ALA A 193 -22.53 -46.57 -11.43
C ALA A 193 -22.38 -45.05 -11.50
N THR A 194 -22.67 -44.36 -10.41
CA THR A 194 -22.61 -42.90 -10.31
C THR A 194 -21.65 -42.45 -9.22
N VAL A 195 -20.87 -43.36 -8.63
CA VAL A 195 -19.94 -43.06 -7.55
C VAL A 195 -18.53 -43.48 -7.95
N MET A 196 -17.61 -42.52 -7.83
CA MET A 196 -16.17 -42.69 -7.98
C MET A 196 -15.52 -43.03 -6.63
N LEU A 197 -14.63 -44.02 -6.60
CA LEU A 197 -13.90 -44.42 -5.39
C LEU A 197 -12.45 -43.89 -5.38
N TRP A 198 -12.04 -43.19 -4.33
CA TRP A 198 -10.67 -42.69 -4.15
C TRP A 198 -9.82 -43.71 -3.35
N PRO A 199 -8.54 -43.95 -3.70
CA PRO A 199 -7.70 -43.23 -4.68
C PRO A 199 -7.71 -43.78 -6.11
N CYS A 200 -8.47 -44.84 -6.39
CA CYS A 200 -8.38 -45.53 -7.68
C CYS A 200 -9.17 -44.89 -8.83
N CYS A 201 -9.98 -43.85 -8.56
CA CYS A 201 -10.79 -43.10 -9.52
C CYS A 201 -11.77 -43.93 -10.38
N HIS A 202 -12.08 -45.17 -10.01
CA HIS A 202 -13.05 -45.96 -10.75
C HIS A 202 -14.48 -45.56 -10.40
N VAL A 203 -15.26 -45.21 -11.42
CA VAL A 203 -16.72 -45.04 -11.34
C VAL A 203 -17.37 -46.40 -11.55
N CYS A 204 -17.72 -47.10 -10.47
CA CYS A 204 -18.11 -48.51 -10.56
C CYS A 204 -19.22 -48.95 -9.59
N VAL A 205 -19.72 -48.08 -8.72
CA VAL A 205 -20.81 -48.38 -7.78
C VAL A 205 -21.89 -47.30 -7.83
N CYS A 206 -23.11 -47.65 -7.42
CA CYS A 206 -24.21 -46.70 -7.25
C CYS A 206 -24.23 -46.13 -5.82
N THR A 207 -24.96 -45.03 -5.64
CA THR A 207 -25.15 -44.35 -4.34
C THR A 207 -25.63 -45.28 -3.22
N TYR A 208 -26.40 -46.32 -3.55
CA TYR A 208 -26.91 -47.27 -2.55
C TYR A 208 -25.90 -48.35 -2.15
N CYS A 209 -24.93 -48.64 -3.02
CA CYS A 209 -23.90 -49.64 -2.75
C CYS A 209 -22.63 -49.01 -2.16
N GLU A 210 -22.48 -47.68 -2.24
CA GLU A 210 -21.34 -46.92 -1.73
C GLU A 210 -21.02 -47.24 -0.26
N ALA A 211 -22.01 -47.16 0.64
CA ALA A 211 -21.80 -47.37 2.08
C ALA A 211 -21.33 -48.80 2.44
N ALA A 212 -21.66 -49.79 1.62
CA ALA A 212 -21.25 -51.18 1.82
C ALA A 212 -19.90 -51.51 1.15
N THR A 213 -19.38 -50.62 0.30
CA THR A 213 -18.20 -50.87 -0.52
C THR A 213 -16.94 -50.32 0.16
N LYS A 214 -16.14 -51.22 0.76
CA LYS A 214 -14.84 -50.86 1.38
C LYS A 214 -13.65 -50.94 0.43
N SER A 215 -13.82 -51.65 -0.70
CA SER A 215 -12.78 -51.84 -1.72
C SER A 215 -13.41 -51.74 -3.11
N CYS A 216 -12.68 -51.15 -4.06
CA CYS A 216 -13.13 -51.02 -5.43
C CYS A 216 -13.38 -52.40 -6.09
N PRO A 217 -14.59 -52.68 -6.63
CA PRO A 217 -14.87 -53.94 -7.33
C PRO A 217 -14.00 -54.17 -8.58
N VAL A 218 -13.45 -53.09 -9.17
CA VAL A 218 -12.64 -53.16 -10.41
C VAL A 218 -11.18 -53.50 -10.11
N CYS A 219 -10.54 -52.73 -9.23
CA CYS A 219 -9.09 -52.84 -8.98
C CYS A 219 -8.73 -53.28 -7.55
N ARG A 220 -9.73 -53.54 -6.70
CA ARG A 220 -9.59 -54.01 -5.31
C ARG A 220 -8.86 -53.06 -4.35
N THR A 221 -8.54 -51.86 -4.78
CA THR A 221 -8.00 -50.80 -3.91
C THR A 221 -8.99 -50.44 -2.82
N LEU A 222 -8.52 -50.29 -1.57
CA LEU A 222 -9.35 -49.83 -0.45
C LEU A 222 -9.85 -48.40 -0.72
N ALA A 223 -11.15 -48.20 -0.59
CA ALA A 223 -11.76 -46.89 -0.79
C ALA A 223 -11.65 -46.07 0.50
N THR A 224 -11.02 -44.90 0.43
CA THR A 224 -10.91 -43.98 1.57
C THR A 224 -12.04 -42.95 1.58
N THR A 225 -12.45 -42.51 0.40
CA THR A 225 -13.53 -41.55 0.18
C THR A 225 -14.22 -41.86 -1.15
N SER A 226 -15.41 -41.31 -1.33
CA SER A 226 -16.23 -41.52 -2.52
C SER A 226 -16.90 -40.21 -2.94
N VAL A 227 -17.09 -40.05 -4.25
CA VAL A 227 -17.64 -38.82 -4.85
C VAL A 227 -18.71 -39.20 -5.86
N HIS A 228 -19.88 -38.58 -5.76
CA HIS A 228 -20.94 -38.73 -6.74
C HIS A 228 -20.57 -37.99 -8.02
N VAL A 229 -20.58 -38.69 -9.16
CA VAL A 229 -20.30 -38.11 -10.47
C VAL A 229 -21.61 -37.94 -11.23
N HIS A 230 -21.77 -36.77 -11.83
CA HIS A 230 -22.85 -36.51 -12.77
C HIS A 230 -22.33 -36.83 -14.17
N LEU A 231 -22.81 -37.94 -14.73
CA LEU A 231 -22.48 -38.35 -16.08
C LEU A 231 -23.56 -37.77 -17.01
N PRO A 232 -23.19 -37.11 -18.13
CA PRO A 232 -24.14 -36.72 -19.17
C PRO A 232 -24.51 -37.99 -19.94
N LEU A 233 -25.35 -38.82 -19.34
CA LEU A 233 -26.03 -39.92 -20.03
C LEU A 233 -27.27 -39.28 -20.68
N ASN A 234 -27.34 -39.30 -22.01
CA ASN A 234 -28.50 -38.85 -22.78
C ASN A 234 -29.76 -39.62 -22.38
#